data_AF-A0A7J3Z7R8-F1
#
_entry.id   AF-A0A7J3Z7R8-F1
#
_cell.length_a   1.000
_cell.length_b   1.000
_cell.length_c   1.000
_cell.angle_alpha   90.00
_cell.angle_beta   90.00
_cell.angle_gamma   90.00
#
_symmetry.space_group_name_H-M   'P 1'
#
loop_
_entity.id
_entity.type
_entity.pdbx_description
1 polymer ?
#
loop_
_entity_poly.entity_id
_entity_poly.type
_entity_poly.pdbx_seq_one_letter_code
_entity_poly.pdbx_strand_id
1 'polypeptide(L)' 'MRVAEGVLDVIEGELIGKDHPILRYDSVIVTPHIWAYAYDTLKVMGEAVTDEIVSYVIERSVKGVEIVVMPKQLRSLTP' A
#
# COMPACT_ATOMS: atom_id res chain seq x y z
N MET A 1 15.01 0.41 20.84
CA MET A 1 15.28 1.13 19.57
C MET A 1 14.64 2.51 19.69
N ARG A 2 15.32 3.59 19.31
CA ARG A 2 14.77 4.96 19.24
C ARG A 2 14.87 5.42 17.80
N VAL A 3 13.82 6.03 17.28
CA VAL A 3 13.76 6.56 15.90
C VAL A 3 13.83 8.09 15.99
N ALA A 4 14.67 8.70 15.16
CA ALA A 4 14.87 10.15 15.16
C ALA A 4 13.80 10.87 14.32
N GLU A 5 13.47 10.32 13.15
CA GLU A 5 12.61 10.94 12.13
C GLU A 5 11.75 9.88 11.43
N GLY A 6 10.61 10.30 10.86
CA GLY A 6 9.74 9.41 10.09
C GLY A 6 9.05 10.14 8.94
N VAL A 7 9.08 9.53 7.75
CA VAL A 7 8.37 10.02 6.56
C VAL A 7 7.46 8.91 6.07
N LEU A 8 6.15 9.16 6.07
CA LEU A 8 5.13 8.12 5.89
C LEU A 8 4.04 8.58 4.91
N ASP A 9 3.54 7.65 4.11
CA ASP A 9 2.30 7.81 3.34
C ASP A 9 1.19 6.85 3.79
N VAL A 10 1.47 5.93 4.71
CA VAL A 10 0.49 4.99 5.28
C VAL A 10 0.41 5.14 6.80
N ILE A 11 -0.80 5.25 7.31
CA ILE A 11 -1.11 5.38 8.74
C ILE A 11 -2.32 4.52 9.09
N GLU A 12 -2.30 3.94 10.29
CA GLU A 12 -3.45 3.21 10.82
C GLU A 12 -4.63 4.16 11.08
N GLY A 13 -5.84 3.78 10.65
CA GLY A 13 -7.04 4.60 10.87
C GLY A 13 -7.20 5.76 9.88
N GLU A 14 -6.70 5.62 8.65
CA GLU A 14 -6.93 6.59 7.57
C GLU A 14 -8.41 6.83 7.27
N LEU A 15 -8.85 8.07 6.95
CA LEU A 15 -8.08 9.33 6.86
C LEU A 15 -7.80 9.92 8.26
N ILE A 16 -6.58 10.37 8.51
CA ILE A 16 -6.22 10.97 9.82
C ILE A 16 -6.72 12.40 9.96
N GLY A 17 -7.19 12.75 11.17
CA GLY A 17 -7.53 14.12 11.54
C GLY A 17 -6.32 14.91 12.07
N LYS A 18 -6.49 16.23 12.23
CA LYS A 18 -5.45 17.13 12.77
C LYS A 18 -4.96 16.75 14.18
N ASP A 19 -5.80 16.07 14.95
CA ASP A 19 -5.51 15.69 16.35
C ASP A 19 -4.81 14.32 16.46
N HIS A 20 -4.45 13.70 15.34
CA HIS A 20 -3.84 12.38 15.30
C HIS A 20 -2.49 12.35 16.06
N PRO A 21 -2.24 11.37 16.96
CA PRO A 21 -1.06 11.38 17.83
C PRO A 21 0.29 11.48 17.11
N ILE A 22 0.39 10.93 15.90
CA ILE A 22 1.61 10.93 15.10
C ILE A 22 2.03 12.34 14.64
N LEU A 23 1.09 13.28 14.56
CA LEU A 23 1.34 14.67 14.15
C LEU A 23 1.87 15.54 15.30
N ARG A 24 2.03 14.97 16.50
CA ARG A 24 2.60 15.67 17.67
C ARG A 24 4.12 15.79 17.62
N TYR A 25 4.77 15.15 16.66
CA TYR A 25 6.22 15.10 16.53
C TYR A 25 6.68 15.98 15.37
N ASP A 26 7.50 16.99 15.66
CA ASP A 26 8.06 17.88 14.63
C ASP A 26 8.98 17.15 13.64
N SER A 27 9.53 16.00 14.04
CA SER A 27 10.40 15.16 13.21
C SER A 27 9.65 14.17 12.31
N VAL A 28 8.33 14.29 12.22
CA VAL A 28 7.49 13.41 11.40
C VAL A 28 6.82 14.19 10.28
N ILE A 29 6.99 13.68 9.06
CA ILE A 29 6.31 14.18 7.86
C ILE A 29 5.34 13.10 7.39
N VAL A 30 4.09 13.48 7.21
CA VAL A 30 3.03 12.62 6.68
C VAL A 30 2.52 13.18 5.37
N THR A 31 2.53 12.36 4.33
CA THR A 31 1.74 12.60 3.13
C THR A 31 0.44 11.79 3.19
N PRO A 32 -0.64 12.20 2.53
CA PRO A 32 -1.75 11.29 2.27
C PRO A 32 -1.26 10.00 1.59
N HIS A 33 -2.06 8.94 1.61
CA HIS A 33 -1.73 7.66 0.99
C HIS A 33 -1.84 7.73 -0.54
N ILE A 34 -0.87 8.43 -1.14
CA ILE A 34 -0.87 8.81 -2.57
C ILE A 34 0.38 8.39 -3.31
N TRP A 35 1.37 7.76 -2.65
CA TRP A 35 2.60 7.36 -3.33
C TRP A 35 2.34 6.40 -4.50
N ALA A 36 1.39 5.47 -4.33
CA ALA A 36 0.96 4.55 -5.38
C ALA A 36 0.10 5.19 -6.48
N TYR A 37 -0.26 6.47 -6.36
CA TYR A 37 -1.16 7.18 -7.29
C TYR A 37 -0.41 8.08 -8.29
N ALA A 38 0.90 7.90 -8.44
CA ALA A 38 1.64 8.52 -9.54
C ALA A 38 1.10 8.01 -10.90
N TYR A 39 1.12 8.86 -11.93
CA TYR A 39 0.58 8.52 -13.26
C TYR A 39 1.16 7.23 -13.85
N ASP A 40 2.48 7.04 -13.74
CA ASP A 40 3.14 5.84 -14.23
C ASP A 40 2.72 4.59 -13.45
N THR A 41 2.57 4.71 -12.12
CA THR A 41 2.09 3.61 -11.27
C THR A 41 0.65 3.25 -11.61
N LEU A 42 -0.23 4.24 -11.77
CA LEU A 42 -1.63 4.03 -12.16
C LEU A 42 -1.74 3.32 -13.51
N LYS A 43 -0.90 3.68 -14.47
CA LYS A 43 -0.86 3.01 -15.78
C LYS A 43 -0.51 1.53 -15.62
N VAL A 44 0.59 1.21 -14.94
CA VAL A 44 1.05 -0.18 -14.76
C VAL A 44 0.05 -0.99 -13.93
N MET A 45 -0.56 -0.41 -12.90
CA MET A 45 -1.64 -1.07 -12.14
C MET A 45 -2.86 -1.35 -13.01
N GLY A 46 -3.25 -0.40 -13.88
CA GLY A 46 -4.35 -0.59 -14.83
C GLY A 46 -4.06 -1.70 -15.85
N GLU A 47 -2.84 -1.75 -16.38
CA GLU A 47 -2.39 -2.83 -17.28
C GLU A 47 -2.44 -4.19 -16.57
N ALA A 48 -1.90 -4.29 -15.35
CA ALA A 48 -1.90 -5.53 -14.56
C ALA A 48 -3.31 -6.05 -14.28
N VAL A 49 -4.24 -5.16 -13.88
CA VAL A 49 -5.66 -5.53 -13.65
C VAL A 49 -6.32 -5.98 -14.95
N THR A 50 -6.04 -5.30 -16.06
CA THR A 50 -6.62 -5.66 -17.37
C THR A 50 -6.13 -7.03 -17.83
N ASP A 51 -4.84 -7.30 -17.68
CA ASP A 51 -4.24 -8.60 -18.02
C ASP A 51 -4.82 -9.74 -17.17
N GLU A 52 -5.07 -9.50 -15.89
CA GLU A 52 -5.70 -10.48 -15.02
C GLU A 52 -7.15 -10.78 -15.45
N ILE A 53 -7.93 -9.75 -15.79
CA ILE A 53 -9.29 -9.92 -16.32
C ILE A 53 -9.27 -10.74 -17.61
N VAL A 54 -8.37 -10.43 -18.55
CA VAL A 54 -8.22 -11.16 -19.80
C VAL A 54 -7.87 -12.62 -19.53
N SER A 55 -6.92 -12.88 -18.64
CA SER A 55 -6.49 -14.23 -18.30
C SER A 55 -7.63 -15.06 -17.70
N TYR A 56 -8.41 -14.47 -16.79
CA TYR A 56 -9.54 -15.15 -16.17
C TYR A 56 -10.68 -15.42 -17.16
N VAL A 57 -11.08 -14.40 -17.93
CA VAL A 57 -12.26 -14.46 -18.80
C VAL A 57 -12.02 -15.28 -20.06
N ILE A 58 -10.87 -15.07 -20.72
CA ILE A 58 -10.56 -15.66 -22.03
C ILE A 58 -9.76 -16.94 -21.87
N GLU A 59 -8.65 -16.88 -21.14
CA GLU A 59 -7.70 -18.00 -21.05
C GLU A 59 -8.12 -19.05 -20.02
N ARG A 60 -9.13 -18.75 -19.17
CA ARG A 60 -9.58 -19.60 -18.06
C ARG A 60 -8.45 -19.97 -17.10
N SER A 61 -7.47 -19.07 -16.94
CA SER A 61 -6.36 -19.24 -16.00
C SER A 61 -6.27 -18.05 -15.07
N VAL A 62 -5.69 -18.24 -13.88
CA VAL A 62 -5.42 -17.13 -12.97
C VAL A 62 -3.91 -17.01 -12.79
N LYS A 63 -3.31 -16.14 -13.60
CA LYS A 63 -1.88 -15.85 -13.54
C LYS A 63 -1.52 -14.95 -12.35
N GLY A 64 -2.47 -14.17 -11.84
CA GLY A 64 -2.29 -13.10 -10.85
C GLY A 64 -2.41 -13.48 -9.37
N VAL A 65 -2.80 -14.72 -9.01
CA VAL A 65 -2.96 -15.14 -7.60
C VAL A 65 -1.64 -15.08 -6.81
N GLU A 66 -0.51 -15.03 -7.51
CA GLU A 66 0.82 -14.85 -6.91
C GLU A 66 1.25 -13.38 -6.77
N ILE A 67 0.47 -12.40 -7.25
CA ILE A 67 0.85 -10.98 -7.29
C ILE A 67 0.22 -10.19 -6.14
N VAL A 68 -1.00 -10.52 -5.71
CA VAL A 68 -1.61 -9.99 -4.46
C VAL A 68 -1.60 -11.09 -3.41
N VAL A 69 -0.40 -11.46 -2.97
CA VAL A 69 -0.23 -12.41 -1.88
C VAL A 69 -0.46 -11.65 -0.57
N MET A 70 -1.65 -11.80 0.04
CA MET A 70 -1.67 -11.83 1.50
C MET A 70 -0.59 -12.86 1.87
N PRO A 71 0.51 -12.47 2.53
CA PRO A 71 1.63 -13.36 2.72
C PRO A 71 1.10 -14.63 3.38
N LYS A 72 1.40 -15.81 2.81
CA LYS A 72 0.90 -17.11 3.29
C LYS A 72 1.15 -17.28 4.80
N GLN A 73 2.16 -16.60 5.32
CA GLN A 73 2.37 -16.36 6.73
C GLN A 73 2.23 -14.86 7.03
N LEU A 74 1.28 -14.52 7.90
CA LEU A 74 1.19 -13.19 8.49
C LEU A 74 2.53 -12.88 9.18
N ARG A 75 3.07 -11.67 8.96
CA ARG A 75 4.20 -11.20 9.78
C ARG A 75 3.72 -11.11 11.21
N SER A 76 4.39 -11.82 12.11
CA SER A 76 4.20 -11.63 13.54
C SER A 76 4.77 -10.27 13.93
N LEU A 77 3.93 -9.40 14.47
CA LEU A 77 4.35 -8.10 15.00
C LEU A 77 4.66 -8.15 16.50
N THR A 78 4.88 -9.34 17.07
CA THR A 78 5.39 -9.45 18.45
C THR A 78 6.86 -9.03 18.50
N PRO A 79 7.29 -8.28 19.53
CA PRO A 79 8.68 -7.88 19.71
C PRO A 79 9.65 -9.06 19.82
#